data_AF-A0A327SQV8-F1
#
_entry.id   AF-A0A327SQV8-F1
#
_cell.length_a   1.000
_cell.length_b   1.000
_cell.length_c   1.000
_cell.angle_alpha   90.00
_cell.angle_beta   90.00
_cell.angle_gamma   90.00
#
_symmetry.space_group_name_H-M   'P 1'
#
loop_
_entity.id
_entity.type
_entity.pdbx_description
1 polymer ?
#
loop_
_entity_poly.entity_id
_entity_poly.type
_entity_poly.pdbx_seq_one_letter_code
_entity_poly.pdbx_strand_id
1 'polypeptide(L)'
;MKTLSILLVLAVMIIFACNNNDTRSFIPGTYVDTTGSSKSKASDTLIIEFTGESNNYVIHRKTGYNLISKNEIGNREYASEEWTAIYDSGTRTLKVPFPVKLITFYPQSGKLCIRQRAYQKLELP
;
A
#
# COMPACT_ATOMS: atom_id res chain seq x y z
N MET A 1 31.65 -27.11 -24.99
CA MET A 1 30.17 -27.27 -25.06
C MET A 1 29.51 -27.14 -23.68
N LYS A 2 29.99 -27.80 -22.63
CA LYS A 2 29.39 -27.77 -21.28
C LYS A 2 29.32 -26.38 -20.63
N THR A 3 30.34 -25.54 -20.81
CA THR A 3 30.39 -24.16 -20.29
C THR A 3 29.42 -23.22 -20.99
N LEU A 4 29.18 -23.42 -22.29
CA LEU A 4 28.22 -22.64 -23.08
C LEU A 4 26.78 -22.94 -22.63
N SER A 5 26.47 -24.21 -22.32
CA SER A 5 25.17 -24.61 -21.78
C SER A 5 24.91 -24.02 -20.39
N ILE A 6 25.92 -23.94 -19.53
CA ILE A 6 25.79 -23.33 -18.19
C ILE A 6 25.53 -21.82 -18.30
N LEU A 7 26.23 -21.12 -19.21
CA LEU A 7 26.01 -19.70 -19.45
C LEU A 7 24.61 -19.41 -19.99
N LEU A 8 24.09 -20.28 -20.86
CA LEU A 8 22.74 -20.15 -21.42
C LEU A 8 21.67 -20.32 -20.34
N VAL A 9 21.83 -21.31 -19.45
CA VAL A 9 20.90 -21.54 -18.33
C VAL A 9 20.91 -20.38 -17.34
N LEU A 10 22.09 -19.81 -17.05
CA LEU A 10 22.21 -18.65 -16.16
C LEU A 10 21.59 -17.40 -16.79
N ALA A 11 21.76 -17.19 -18.10
CA ALA A 11 21.13 -16.10 -18.83
C ALA A 11 19.61 -16.21 -18.82
N VAL A 12 19.05 -17.41 -19.00
CA VAL A 12 17.59 -17.64 -18.94
C VAL A 12 17.02 -17.37 -17.55
N MET A 13 17.73 -17.73 -16.47
CA MET A 13 17.28 -17.42 -15.09
C MET A 13 17.19 -15.92 -14.80
N ILE A 14 18.10 -15.12 -15.36
CA ILE A 14 18.10 -13.65 -15.14
C ILE A 14 16.88 -13.00 -15.83
N ILE A 15 16.43 -13.55 -16.97
CA ILE A 15 15.27 -13.02 -17.71
C ILE A 15 13.96 -13.32 -16.95
N PHE A 16 13.86 -14.47 -16.26
CA PHE A 16 12.67 -14.82 -15.47
C PHE A 16 12.56 -14.08 -14.13
N ALA A 17 13.66 -13.55 -13.59
CA ALA A 17 13.63 -12.81 -12.32
C ALA A 17 13.00 -11.40 -12.42
N CYS A 18 12.81 -10.88 -13.65
CA CYS A 18 12.39 -9.48 -13.85
C CYS A 18 10.88 -9.25 -14.03
N ASN A 19 10.04 -10.29 -13.96
CA ASN A 19 8.65 -10.18 -14.43
C ASN A 19 7.57 -10.12 -13.31
N ASN A 20 7.87 -9.52 -12.15
CA ASN A 20 6.87 -9.30 -11.11
C ASN A 20 6.01 -8.06 -11.40
N ASN A 21 5.04 -8.19 -12.30
CA ASN A 21 3.98 -7.19 -12.50
C ASN A 21 2.83 -7.33 -11.46
N ASP A 22 2.97 -8.21 -10.46
CA ASP A 22 2.00 -8.48 -9.39
C ASP A 22 1.62 -7.25 -8.57
N THR A 23 2.44 -6.21 -8.57
CA THR A 23 2.15 -5.02 -7.78
C THR A 23 0.88 -4.31 -8.26
N ARG A 24 0.66 -4.20 -9.58
CA ARG A 24 -0.50 -3.47 -10.11
C ARG A 24 -1.83 -4.14 -9.81
N SER A 25 -1.89 -5.47 -9.93
CA SER A 25 -3.06 -6.26 -9.55
C SER A 25 -3.26 -6.29 -8.04
N PHE A 26 -2.17 -6.20 -7.27
CA PHE A 26 -2.23 -6.11 -5.82
C PHE A 26 -2.76 -4.76 -5.30
N ILE A 27 -2.54 -3.64 -6.00
CA ILE A 27 -2.87 -2.29 -5.49
C ILE A 27 -4.36 -2.13 -5.09
N PRO A 28 -5.36 -2.44 -5.95
CA PRO A 28 -6.75 -2.24 -5.58
C PRO A 28 -7.18 -3.09 -4.39
N GLY A 29 -7.98 -2.51 -3.49
CA GLY A 29 -8.54 -3.21 -2.33
C GLY A 29 -8.62 -2.35 -1.07
N THR A 30 -8.99 -3.01 0.03
CA THR A 30 -9.12 -2.38 1.35
C THR A 30 -7.93 -2.73 2.23
N TYR A 31 -7.36 -1.73 2.89
CA TYR A 31 -6.20 -1.85 3.76
C TYR A 31 -6.49 -1.23 5.12
N VAL A 32 -6.11 -1.90 6.20
CA VAL A 32 -6.34 -1.44 7.56
C VAL A 32 -5.05 -1.34 8.35
N ASP A 33 -4.85 -0.22 9.04
CA ASP A 33 -3.81 -0.09 10.06
C ASP A 33 -4.36 -0.68 11.36
N THR A 34 -3.80 -1.82 11.77
CA THR A 34 -4.12 -2.49 13.05
C THR A 34 -3.09 -2.19 14.14
N THR A 35 -2.15 -1.27 13.90
CA THR A 35 -1.09 -0.91 14.85
C THR A 35 -1.64 0.05 15.91
N GLY A 36 -2.42 -0.48 16.86
CA GLY A 36 -2.75 0.23 18.09
C GLY A 36 -1.49 0.46 18.92
N SER A 37 -1.09 1.73 19.11
CA SER A 37 -0.04 2.07 20.08
C SER A 37 -0.64 2.17 21.48
N SER A 38 0.19 2.05 22.53
CA SER A 38 -0.21 2.21 23.94
C SER A 38 -0.79 3.60 24.27
N LYS A 39 -0.79 4.54 23.32
CA LYS A 39 -1.22 5.94 23.50
C LYS A 39 -2.36 6.38 22.57
N SER A 40 -2.84 5.53 21.66
CA SER A 40 -3.99 5.85 20.81
C SER A 40 -4.61 4.58 20.21
N LYS A 41 -5.92 4.40 20.41
CA LYS A 41 -6.75 3.47 19.63
C LYS A 41 -7.21 4.17 18.35
N ALA A 42 -6.32 4.46 17.42
CA ALA A 42 -6.74 4.93 16.09
C ALA A 42 -7.05 3.72 15.20
N SER A 43 -8.07 3.82 14.35
CA SER A 43 -8.31 2.85 13.28
C SER A 43 -8.27 3.63 11.98
N ASP A 44 -7.42 3.23 11.05
CA ASP A 44 -7.26 3.89 9.77
C ASP A 44 -7.46 2.88 8.65
N THR A 45 -8.39 3.18 7.76
CA THR A 45 -8.76 2.33 6.63
C THR A 45 -8.53 3.09 5.34
N LEU A 46 -7.88 2.44 4.39
CA LEU A 46 -7.67 2.92 3.03
C LEU A 46 -8.40 2.00 2.06
N ILE A 47 -9.21 2.58 1.18
CA ILE A 47 -9.81 1.87 0.04
C ILE A 47 -9.15 2.44 -1.20
N ILE A 48 -8.45 1.60 -1.97
CA ILE A 48 -7.75 2.00 -3.18
C ILE A 48 -8.47 1.43 -4.39
N GLU A 49 -8.85 2.32 -5.31
CA GLU A 49 -9.60 2.00 -6.52
C GLU A 49 -8.82 2.42 -7.76
N PHE A 50 -8.89 1.61 -8.81
CA PHE A 50 -8.34 1.96 -10.12
C PHE A 50 -9.36 2.80 -10.90
N THR A 51 -8.94 3.94 -11.45
CA THR A 51 -9.89 4.87 -12.10
C THR A 51 -10.19 4.55 -13.57
N GLY A 52 -9.58 3.51 -14.14
CA GLY A 52 -9.74 3.15 -15.55
C GLY A 52 -8.80 3.91 -16.50
N GLU A 53 -8.20 5.02 -16.07
CA GLU A 53 -7.18 5.74 -16.81
C GLU A 53 -5.78 5.19 -16.52
N SER A 54 -4.87 5.27 -17.49
CA SER A 54 -3.56 4.63 -17.41
C SER A 54 -2.74 5.14 -16.19
N ASN A 55 -2.63 4.27 -15.18
CA ASN A 55 -1.88 4.44 -13.93
C ASN A 55 -2.51 5.34 -12.85
N ASN A 56 -3.77 5.74 -12.98
CA ASN A 56 -4.44 6.59 -12.00
C ASN A 56 -5.25 5.76 -10.99
N TYR A 57 -5.23 6.21 -9.74
CA TYR A 57 -5.92 5.58 -8.62
C TYR A 57 -6.58 6.63 -7.74
N VAL A 58 -7.72 6.28 -7.15
CA VAL A 58 -8.37 7.06 -6.08
C VAL A 58 -8.23 6.30 -4.78
N ILE A 59 -7.95 7.02 -3.70
CA ILE A 59 -7.77 6.49 -2.37
C ILE A 59 -8.75 7.17 -1.44
N HIS A 60 -9.70 6.41 -0.90
CA HIS A 60 -10.60 6.87 0.14
C HIS A 60 -10.04 6.45 1.51
N ARG A 61 -9.67 7.44 2.32
CA ARG A 61 -9.19 7.23 3.68
C ARG A 61 -10.30 7.50 4.68
N LYS A 62 -10.49 6.59 5.63
CA LYS A 62 -11.42 6.72 6.75
C LYS A 62 -10.67 6.47 8.04
N THR A 63 -10.64 7.46 8.92
CA THR A 63 -9.97 7.34 10.22
C THR A 63 -11.00 7.52 11.33
N GLY A 64 -10.96 6.62 12.31
CA GLY A 64 -11.57 6.84 13.62
C GLY A 64 -10.50 7.10 14.67
N TYR A 65 -10.71 8.07 15.55
CA TYR A 65 -9.82 8.36 16.66
C TYR A 65 -10.59 8.82 17.90
N ASN A 66 -9.97 8.71 19.08
CA ASN A 66 -10.51 9.26 20.33
C ASN A 66 -9.54 10.35 20.79
N LEU A 67 -10.04 11.55 21.10
CA LEU A 67 -9.23 12.58 21.75
C LEU A 67 -9.06 12.23 23.23
N ILE A 68 -7.85 12.38 23.77
CA ILE A 68 -7.60 12.24 25.20
C ILE A 68 -7.43 13.65 25.77
N SER A 69 -8.27 14.02 26.73
CA SER A 69 -8.19 15.31 27.43
C SER A 69 -8.30 15.06 28.93
N LYS A 70 -7.42 15.67 29.74
CA LYS A 70 -7.43 15.55 31.21
C LYS A 70 -7.52 14.10 31.73
N ASN A 71 -6.77 13.17 31.14
CA ASN A 71 -6.77 11.73 31.47
C ASN A 71 -8.08 10.96 31.19
N GLU A 72 -9.06 11.56 30.51
CA GLU A 72 -10.29 10.90 30.08
C GLU A 72 -10.26 10.62 28.57
N ILE A 73 -10.72 9.42 28.19
CA ILE A 73 -10.91 9.05 26.78
C ILE A 73 -12.21 9.72 26.31
N GLY A 74 -12.08 10.68 25.41
CA GLY A 74 -13.21 11.36 24.79
C GLY A 74 -13.96 10.50 23.78
N ASN A 75 -15.01 11.08 23.21
CA ASN A 75 -15.84 10.45 22.20
C ASN A 75 -15.04 10.02 20.96
N ARG A 76 -15.53 9.00 20.27
CA ARG A 76 -14.99 8.55 18.98
C ARG A 76 -15.35 9.57 17.90
N GLU A 77 -14.36 10.14 17.26
CA GLU A 77 -14.51 11.03 16.11
C GLU A 77 -14.12 10.30 14.83
N TYR A 78 -14.67 10.75 13.71
CA TYR A 78 -14.43 10.19 12.38
C TYR A 78 -13.99 11.29 11.41
N ALA A 79 -12.96 10.97 10.63
CA ALA A 79 -12.48 11.82 9.53
C ALA A 79 -12.45 11.00 8.24
N SER A 80 -12.69 11.68 7.11
CA SER A 80 -12.55 11.09 5.79
C SER A 80 -11.74 12.02 4.89
N GLU A 81 -10.87 11.44 4.07
CA GLU A 81 -10.09 12.13 3.05
C GLU A 81 -10.16 11.35 1.75
N GLU A 82 -10.01 12.06 0.63
CA GLU A 82 -9.86 11.46 -0.69
C GLU A 82 -8.56 11.94 -1.32
N TRP A 83 -7.79 11.02 -1.89
CA TRP A 83 -6.55 11.34 -2.58
C TRP A 83 -6.56 10.75 -3.98
N THR A 84 -6.08 11.52 -4.95
CA THR A 84 -5.70 10.99 -6.26
C THR A 84 -4.23 10.58 -6.23
N ALA A 85 -3.91 9.44 -6.81
CA ALA A 85 -2.56 8.93 -6.87
C ALA A 85 -2.20 8.39 -8.25
N ILE A 86 -0.91 8.49 -8.60
CA ILE A 86 -0.38 8.02 -9.88
C ILE A 86 0.64 6.91 -9.59
N TYR A 87 0.50 5.77 -10.27
CA TYR A 87 1.45 4.68 -10.17
C TYR A 87 2.71 4.94 -10.99
N ASP A 88 3.85 4.89 -10.32
CA ASP A 88 5.17 4.95 -10.90
C ASP A 88 5.74 3.53 -11.01
N SER A 89 5.86 3.02 -12.24
CA SER A 89 6.41 1.69 -12.51
C SER A 89 7.91 1.56 -12.21
N GLY A 90 8.66 2.66 -12.27
CA GLY A 90 10.10 2.67 -11.98
C GLY A 90 10.38 2.46 -10.50
N THR A 91 9.57 3.07 -9.63
CA THR A 91 9.69 2.93 -8.16
C THR A 91 8.73 1.91 -7.55
N ARG A 92 7.75 1.42 -8.31
CA ARG A 92 6.66 0.54 -7.85
C ARG A 92 5.88 1.15 -6.68
N THR A 93 5.61 2.45 -6.75
CA THR A 93 4.89 3.21 -5.72
C THR A 93 3.69 3.95 -6.28
N LEU A 94 2.70 4.22 -5.43
CA LEU A 94 1.71 5.27 -5.71
C LEU A 94 2.22 6.60 -5.14
N LYS A 95 2.18 7.63 -5.99
CA LYS A 95 2.50 9.01 -5.64
C LYS A 95 1.21 9.81 -5.49
N VAL A 96 0.93 10.26 -4.27
CA VAL A 96 -0.11 11.27 -4.01
C VAL A 96 0.58 12.64 -4.11
N PRO A 97 0.20 13.53 -5.04
CA PRO A 97 0.89 14.79 -5.25
C PRO A 97 0.60 15.83 -4.15
N PHE A 98 -0.63 15.85 -3.59
CA PHE A 98 -0.99 16.80 -2.54
C PHE A 98 -1.95 16.21 -1.51
N PRO A 99 -1.60 16.18 -0.21
CA PRO A 99 -0.23 16.34 0.32
C PRO A 99 0.70 15.26 -0.24
N VAL A 100 1.98 15.57 -0.46
CA VAL A 100 2.96 14.61 -1.00
C VAL A 100 3.05 13.36 -0.10
N LYS A 101 2.64 12.21 -0.64
CA LYS A 101 2.79 10.90 0.01
C LYS A 101 3.30 9.88 -1.01
N LEU A 102 4.18 8.99 -0.52
CA LEU A 102 4.60 7.80 -1.24
C LEU A 102 3.99 6.59 -0.55
N ILE A 103 3.37 5.72 -1.33
CA ILE A 103 2.77 4.49 -0.86
C ILE A 103 3.51 3.33 -1.54
N THR A 104 4.15 2.50 -0.72
CA THR A 104 4.93 1.34 -1.17
C THR A 104 4.15 0.07 -0.90
N PHE A 105 4.14 -0.86 -1.85
CA PHE A 105 3.40 -2.10 -1.77
C PHE A 105 4.34 -3.29 -1.57
N TYR A 106 3.91 -4.24 -0.73
CA TYR A 106 4.61 -5.50 -0.47
C TYR A 106 3.64 -6.66 -0.71
N PRO A 107 3.36 -7.03 -1.98
CA PRO A 107 2.36 -8.05 -2.32
C PRO A 107 2.60 -9.38 -1.59
N GLN A 108 3.87 -9.80 -1.46
CA GLN A 108 4.25 -11.05 -0.79
C GLN A 108 3.85 -11.12 0.69
N SER A 109 3.74 -9.97 1.38
CA SER A 109 3.31 -9.91 2.78
C SER A 109 1.89 -9.39 2.96
N GLY A 110 1.19 -9.11 1.86
CA GLY A 110 -0.18 -8.58 1.90
C GLY A 110 -0.27 -7.18 2.51
N LYS A 111 0.78 -6.35 2.38
CA LYS A 111 0.87 -5.06 3.07
C LYS A 111 1.14 -3.89 2.12
N LEU A 112 0.77 -2.69 2.57
CA LEU A 112 1.31 -1.45 2.06
C LEU A 112 1.89 -0.61 3.20
N CYS A 113 2.77 0.33 2.87
CA CYS A 113 3.32 1.29 3.83
C CYS A 113 3.13 2.72 3.33
N ILE A 114 2.73 3.60 4.26
CA ILE A 114 2.79 5.05 4.09
C ILE A 114 3.73 5.60 5.16
N ARG A 115 4.92 6.05 4.75
CA ARG A 115 6.01 6.39 5.68
C ARG A 115 6.31 5.22 6.64
N GLN A 116 6.06 5.39 7.94
CA GLN A 116 6.30 4.38 8.99
C GLN A 116 5.05 3.57 9.35
N ARG A 117 3.87 3.88 8.78
CA ARG A 117 2.64 3.15 9.04
C ARG A 117 2.48 2.01 8.06
N ALA A 118 2.24 0.82 8.57
CA ALA A 118 1.95 -0.38 7.79
C ALA A 118 0.44 -0.64 7.82
N TYR A 119 -0.13 -0.96 6.66
CA TYR A 119 -1.53 -1.34 6.53
C TYR A 119 -1.60 -2.75 5.96
N GLN A 120 -2.43 -3.60 6.55
CA GLN A 120 -2.69 -4.96 6.09
C GLN A 120 -3.83 -4.94 5.09
N LYS A 121 -3.65 -5.59 3.93
CA LYS A 121 -4.73 -5.81 2.97
C LYS A 121 -5.74 -6.79 3.58
N LEU A 122 -7.02 -6.44 3.47
CA LEU A 122 -8.11 -7.36 3.80
C LEU A 122 -8.35 -8.27 2.59
N GLU A 123 -8.26 -9.58 2.83
CA GLU A 123 -8.81 -10.58 1.92
C GLU A 123 -10.33 -10.55 2.10
N LEU A 124 -11.07 -10.23 1.04
CA LEU A 124 -12.53 -10.39 1.05
C LEU A 124 -12.84 -11.91 1.05
N PRO A 125 -13.81 -12.39 1.84
CA PRO A 125 -14.22 -13.79 1.87
C PRO A 125 -14.82 -14.27 0.55
#